data_AF-A0A0V0GKI1-F1
#
_entry.id   AF-A0A0V0GKI1-F1
#
_cell.length_a   1.000
_cell.length_b   1.000
_cell.length_c   1.000
_cell.angle_alpha   90.00
_cell.angle_beta   90.00
_cell.angle_gamma   90.00
#
_symmetry.space_group_name_H-M   'P 1'
#
loop_
_entity.id
_entity.type
_entity.pdbx_description
1 polymer ?
#
loop_
_entity_poly.entity_id
_entity_poly.type
_entity_poly.pdbx_seq_one_letter_code
_entity_poly.pdbx_strand_id
1 'polypeptide(L)'
;MGSRWKGKGAEVKALADPISEIVSQLQSSLISSNSKGLLSGTGVLLKADAELTDLLNRACFGRPRVTSEKNEQWFQLSTEEAFYLQHSLKCIKIVDHNDTELNGDELWKHMTSSRENFPILFKAFSHLRSKNWVVRSGSQYGV
;
A
#
# COMPACT_ATOMS: atom_id res chain seq x y z
N MET A 1 31.61 -2.22 1.60
CA MET A 1 30.91 -1.56 2.72
C MET A 1 29.76 -2.47 3.13
N GLY A 2 29.70 -2.87 4.40
CA GLY A 2 28.62 -3.73 4.91
C GLY A 2 27.35 -2.94 5.24
N SER A 3 26.21 -3.65 5.29
CA SER A 3 24.92 -3.10 5.70
C SER A 3 24.99 -2.57 7.14
N ARG A 4 24.64 -1.30 7.35
CA ARG A 4 24.67 -0.67 8.67
C ARG A 4 23.28 -0.78 9.33
N TRP A 5 23.11 -1.77 10.18
CA TRP A 5 21.86 -2.01 10.92
C TRP A 5 21.72 -1.07 12.12
N LYS A 6 20.54 -0.46 12.30
CA LYS A 6 20.23 0.38 13.46
C LYS A 6 19.38 -0.40 14.46
N GLY A 7 20.01 -0.92 15.51
CA GLY A 7 19.34 -1.66 16.58
C GLY A 7 19.78 -3.12 16.68
N LYS A 8 19.77 -3.67 17.90
CA LYS A 8 20.19 -5.04 18.20
C LYS A 8 19.15 -6.02 17.62
N GLY A 9 19.58 -6.97 16.79
CA GLY A 9 18.70 -7.98 16.17
C GLY A 9 17.97 -7.55 14.90
N ALA A 10 18.19 -6.33 14.40
CA ALA A 10 17.56 -5.85 13.16
C ALA A 10 17.97 -6.67 11.93
N GLU A 11 19.23 -7.11 11.87
CA GLU A 11 19.74 -7.98 10.81
C GLU A 11 19.03 -9.34 10.79
N VAL A 12 18.94 -9.99 11.95
CA VAL A 12 18.29 -11.30 12.08
C VAL A 12 16.82 -11.20 11.67
N LYS A 13 16.12 -10.14 12.08
CA LYS A 13 14.73 -9.89 11.69
C LYS A 13 14.59 -9.65 10.19
N ALA A 14 15.48 -8.87 9.59
CA ALA A 14 15.43 -8.59 8.15
C ALA A 14 15.76 -9.83 7.28
N LEU A 15 16.61 -10.72 7.78
CA LEU A 15 16.91 -12.00 7.12
C LEU A 15 15.77 -13.01 7.29
N ALA A 16 15.08 -13.00 8.43
CA ALA A 16 13.94 -13.88 8.70
C ALA A 16 12.68 -13.47 7.92
N ASP A 17 12.47 -12.17 7.72
CA ASP A 17 11.29 -11.60 7.08
C ASP A 17 11.69 -10.68 5.90
N PRO A 18 12.14 -11.22 4.76
CA PRO A 18 12.48 -10.40 3.61
C PRO A 18 11.23 -9.75 3.04
N ILE A 19 11.27 -8.44 2.81
CA ILE A 19 10.12 -7.66 2.35
C ILE A 19 9.52 -8.16 1.03
N SER A 20 10.33 -8.75 0.15
CA SER A 20 9.86 -9.38 -1.09
C SER A 20 8.87 -10.53 -0.81
N GLU A 21 9.15 -11.33 0.22
CA GLU A 21 8.28 -12.44 0.62
C GLU A 21 7.00 -11.92 1.28
N ILE A 22 7.12 -10.91 2.15
CA ILE A 22 5.96 -10.26 2.79
C ILE A 22 5.03 -9.66 1.73
N VAL A 23 5.58 -8.96 0.74
CA VAL A 23 4.80 -8.36 -0.36
C VAL A 23 4.14 -9.44 -1.21
N SER A 24 4.82 -10.57 -1.46
CA SER A 24 4.22 -11.70 -2.18
C SER A 24 3.07 -12.34 -1.39
N GLN A 25 3.23 -12.53 -0.08
CA GLN A 25 2.17 -13.05 0.79
C GLN A 25 0.96 -12.11 0.82
N LEU A 26 1.22 -10.81 0.94
CA LEU A 26 0.19 -9.78 0.87
C LEU A 26 -0.55 -9.81 -0.47
N GLN A 27 0.17 -9.93 -1.58
CA GLN A 27 -0.43 -10.03 -2.91
C GLN A 27 -1.36 -11.25 -3.01
N SER A 28 -0.91 -12.43 -2.59
CA SER A 28 -1.72 -13.65 -2.59
C SER A 28 -2.96 -13.53 -1.70
N SER A 29 -2.82 -12.96 -0.50
CA SER A 29 -3.93 -12.73 0.43
C SER A 29 -4.99 -11.80 -0.16
N LEU A 30 -4.57 -10.68 -0.76
CA LEU A 30 -5.47 -9.69 -1.39
C LEU A 30 -6.22 -10.27 -2.60
N ILE A 31 -5.54 -11.08 -3.43
CA ILE A 31 -6.16 -11.78 -4.55
C ILE A 31 -7.20 -12.80 -4.04
N SER A 32 -6.84 -13.59 -3.02
CA SER A 32 -7.73 -14.61 -2.46
C SER A 32 -8.99 -14.03 -1.81
N SER A 33 -8.87 -12.86 -1.18
CA SER A 33 -9.98 -12.15 -0.53
C SER A 33 -10.81 -11.30 -1.49
N ASN A 34 -10.41 -11.18 -2.77
CA ASN A 34 -11.01 -10.27 -3.75
C ASN A 34 -11.23 -8.86 -3.16
N SER A 35 -10.18 -8.35 -2.51
CA SER A 35 -10.25 -7.13 -1.72
C SER A 35 -10.59 -5.90 -2.58
N LYS A 36 -11.55 -5.12 -2.10
CA LYS A 36 -11.99 -3.86 -2.74
C LYS A 36 -11.51 -2.65 -1.93
N GLY A 37 -10.87 -1.71 -2.60
CA GLY A 37 -10.54 -0.39 -2.09
C GLY A 37 -11.60 0.63 -2.51
N LEU A 38 -12.19 1.34 -1.55
CA LEU A 38 -13.13 2.42 -1.80
C LEU A 38 -12.37 3.73 -1.98
N LEU A 39 -12.58 4.41 -3.10
CA LEU A 39 -12.02 5.73 -3.34
C LEU A 39 -12.62 6.74 -2.36
N SER A 40 -11.77 7.51 -1.67
CA SER A 40 -12.22 8.47 -0.67
C SER A 40 -11.30 9.71 -0.65
N GLY A 41 -11.78 10.79 -1.26
CA GLY A 41 -11.05 12.06 -1.34
C GLY A 41 -9.69 11.89 -2.03
N THR A 42 -8.61 12.10 -1.27
CA THR A 42 -7.22 12.02 -1.75
C THR A 42 -6.53 10.67 -1.49
N GLY A 43 -7.30 9.63 -1.14
CA GLY A 43 -6.77 8.30 -0.89
C GLY A 43 -7.77 7.19 -1.17
N VAL A 44 -7.42 5.97 -0.78
CA VAL A 44 -8.26 4.79 -0.93
C VAL A 44 -8.39 4.08 0.43
N LEU A 45 -9.61 3.72 0.79
CA LEU A 45 -9.92 2.97 2.00
C LEU A 45 -10.04 1.50 1.68
N LEU A 46 -9.20 0.69 2.30
CA LEU A 46 -9.20 -0.76 2.18
C LEU A 46 -9.71 -1.35 3.50
N LYS A 47 -10.69 -2.25 3.43
CA LYS A 47 -11.11 -3.03 4.59
C LYS A 47 -10.19 -4.24 4.73
N ALA A 48 -9.63 -4.45 5.93
CA ALA A 48 -8.73 -5.57 6.20
C ALA A 48 -9.17 -6.35 7.44
N ASP A 49 -9.05 -7.68 7.37
CA ASP A 49 -9.16 -8.56 8.52
C ASP A 49 -7.86 -8.56 9.35
N ALA A 50 -7.79 -9.36 10.41
CA ALA A 50 -6.63 -9.41 11.30
C ALA A 50 -5.34 -9.88 10.58
N GLU A 51 -5.44 -10.84 9.65
CA GLU A 51 -4.29 -11.38 8.94
C GLU A 51 -3.77 -10.38 7.90
N LEU A 52 -4.66 -9.80 7.12
CA LEU A 52 -4.33 -8.79 6.13
C LEU A 52 -3.82 -7.50 6.81
N THR A 53 -4.33 -7.17 8.00
CA THR A 53 -3.82 -6.08 8.84
C THR A 53 -2.37 -6.32 9.22
N ASP A 54 -2.00 -7.53 9.67
CA ASP A 54 -0.60 -7.86 9.98
C ASP A 54 0.29 -7.74 8.73
N LEU A 55 -0.18 -8.27 7.60
CA LEU A 55 0.55 -8.20 6.33
C LEU A 55 0.73 -6.77 5.83
N LEU A 56 -0.31 -5.91 5.91
CA LEU A 56 -0.23 -4.50 5.53
C LEU A 56 0.76 -3.74 6.42
N ASN A 57 0.74 -4.01 7.73
CA ASN A 57 1.67 -3.40 8.68
C ASN A 57 3.11 -3.85 8.42
N ARG A 58 3.34 -5.14 8.17
CA ARG A 58 4.67 -5.70 7.85
C ARG A 58 5.19 -5.20 6.50
N ALA A 59 4.34 -5.16 5.48
CA ALA A 59 4.67 -4.64 4.16
C ALA A 59 4.74 -3.10 4.08
N CYS A 60 4.38 -2.43 5.18
CA CYS A 60 4.38 -0.98 5.32
C CYS A 60 3.54 -0.28 4.24
N PHE A 61 2.32 -0.78 3.99
CA PHE A 61 1.34 -0.13 3.11
C PHE A 61 0.26 0.58 3.93
N GLY A 62 -0.01 1.83 3.57
CA GLY A 62 -1.10 2.61 4.15
C GLY A 62 -0.92 2.94 5.62
N ARG A 63 -2.02 3.42 6.21
CA ARG A 63 -2.12 3.71 7.64
C ARG A 63 -3.41 3.13 8.20
N PRO A 64 -3.35 2.42 9.34
CA PRO A 64 -4.56 1.99 10.02
C PRO A 64 -5.38 3.20 10.45
N ARG A 65 -6.69 3.17 10.21
CA ARG A 65 -7.67 4.06 10.84
C ARG A 65 -8.24 3.39 12.08
N VAL A 66 -8.63 4.23 13.05
CA VAL A 66 -9.30 3.79 14.27
C VAL A 66 -10.72 3.36 13.89
N THR A 67 -11.01 2.07 14.03
CA THR A 67 -12.36 1.50 13.89
C THR A 67 -12.83 1.02 15.26
N SER A 68 -14.13 1.11 15.54
CA SER A 68 -14.74 0.59 16.77
C SER A 68 -14.98 -0.93 16.75
N GLU A 69 -14.86 -1.57 15.58
CA GLU A 69 -15.11 -3.00 15.39
C GLU A 69 -13.88 -3.85 15.73
N LYS A 70 -14.10 -4.94 16.48
CA LYS A 70 -13.03 -5.75 17.09
C LYS A 70 -12.17 -6.55 16.09
N ASN A 71 -12.70 -6.86 14.89
CA ASN A 71 -12.07 -7.79 13.95
C ASN A 71 -11.81 -7.20 12.55
N GLU A 72 -12.23 -5.96 12.29
CA GLU A 72 -12.14 -5.36 10.97
C GLU A 72 -11.54 -3.95 11.08
N GLN A 73 -10.45 -3.74 10.35
CA GLN A 73 -9.72 -2.48 10.37
C GLN A 73 -9.71 -1.82 9.00
N TRP A 74 -10.01 -0.52 8.99
CA TRP A 74 -9.88 0.27 7.77
C TRP A 74 -8.44 0.76 7.62
N PHE A 75 -7.86 0.55 6.45
CA PHE A 75 -6.56 1.07 6.06
C PHE A 75 -6.74 2.18 5.05
N GLN A 76 -6.14 3.33 5.34
CA GLN A 76 -6.05 4.43 4.41
C GLN A 76 -4.75 4.31 3.61
N LEU A 77 -4.88 3.99 2.33
CA LEU A 77 -3.80 3.95 1.35
C LEU A 77 -3.66 5.32 0.69
N SER A 78 -2.42 5.70 0.37
CA SER A 78 -2.18 6.86 -0.50
C SER A 78 -2.57 6.53 -1.95
N THR A 79 -2.72 7.57 -2.78
CA THR A 79 -3.00 7.39 -4.22
C THR A 79 -1.92 6.56 -4.91
N GLU A 80 -0.65 6.78 -4.57
CA GLU A 80 0.50 6.06 -5.14
C GLU A 80 0.51 4.59 -4.70
N GLU A 81 0.22 4.31 -3.42
CA GLU A 81 0.14 2.96 -2.88
C GLU A 81 -1.04 2.18 -3.49
N ALA A 82 -2.21 2.80 -3.56
CA ALA A 82 -3.40 2.18 -4.11
C ALA A 82 -3.24 1.86 -5.59
N PHE A 83 -2.71 2.82 -6.37
CA PHE A 83 -2.42 2.59 -7.79
C PHE A 83 -1.36 1.50 -7.97
N TYR A 84 -0.33 1.43 -7.13
CA TYR A 84 0.66 0.36 -7.18
C TYR A 84 0.03 -1.03 -6.92
N LEU A 85 -0.83 -1.14 -5.90
CA LEU A 85 -1.51 -2.38 -5.54
C LEU A 85 -2.45 -2.87 -6.66
N GLN A 86 -3.17 -1.96 -7.32
CA GLN A 86 -4.06 -2.29 -8.43
C GLN A 86 -3.30 -2.52 -9.75
N HIS A 87 -2.38 -1.64 -10.12
CA HIS A 87 -1.76 -1.65 -11.46
C HIS A 87 -0.52 -2.56 -11.52
N SER A 88 0.38 -2.44 -10.55
CA SER A 88 1.65 -3.18 -10.53
C SER A 88 1.49 -4.58 -9.93
N LEU A 89 0.80 -4.70 -8.80
CA LEU A 89 0.59 -5.98 -8.11
C LEU A 89 -0.72 -6.68 -8.51
N LYS A 90 -1.67 -5.96 -9.14
CA LYS A 90 -2.97 -6.51 -9.60
C LYS A 90 -3.70 -7.32 -8.54
N CYS A 91 -3.67 -6.83 -7.30
CA CYS A 91 -4.13 -7.58 -6.14
C CYS A 91 -5.39 -7.01 -5.50
N ILE A 92 -5.75 -5.75 -5.81
CA ILE A 92 -6.98 -5.11 -5.33
C ILE A 92 -7.75 -4.52 -6.48
N LYS A 93 -9.06 -4.39 -6.28
CA LYS A 93 -9.96 -3.63 -7.15
C LYS A 93 -10.30 -2.32 -6.49
N ILE A 94 -10.32 -1.22 -7.24
CA ILE A 94 -10.67 0.09 -6.70
C ILE A 94 -12.04 0.48 -7.22
N VAL A 95 -12.96 0.78 -6.30
CA VAL A 95 -14.33 1.17 -6.59
C VAL A 95 -14.57 2.62 -6.19
N ASP A 96 -15.41 3.30 -6.95
CA ASP A 96 -15.89 4.64 -6.62
C ASP A 96 -17.05 4.58 -5.59
N HIS A 97 -17.55 5.74 -5.16
CA HIS A 97 -18.72 5.89 -4.29
C HIS A 97 -19.99 5.21 -4.81
N ASN A 98 -20.07 4.93 -6.12
CA ASN A 98 -21.17 4.23 -6.76
C ASN A 98 -20.96 2.70 -6.85
N ASP A 99 -19.95 2.13 -6.17
CA ASP A 99 -19.50 0.72 -6.27
C ASP A 99 -19.11 0.29 -7.69
N THR A 100 -18.81 1.27 -8.56
CA THR A 100 -18.30 1.02 -9.92
C THR A 100 -16.80 0.77 -9.85
N GLU A 101 -16.35 -0.37 -10.37
CA GLU A 101 -14.93 -0.69 -10.50
C GLU A 101 -14.27 0.24 -11.53
N LEU A 102 -13.26 1.00 -11.07
CA LEU A 102 -12.50 1.90 -11.91
C LEU A 102 -11.39 1.12 -12.63
N ASN A 103 -11.35 1.25 -13.95
CA ASN A 103 -10.24 0.69 -14.72
C ASN A 103 -8.93 1.43 -14.39
N GLY A 104 -7.79 0.79 -14.60
CA GLY A 104 -6.46 1.38 -14.33
C GLY A 104 -6.26 2.73 -15.04
N ASP A 105 -6.76 2.88 -16.26
CA ASP A 105 -6.68 4.14 -17.00
C ASP A 105 -7.58 5.24 -16.44
N GLU A 106 -8.77 4.87 -15.94
CA GLU A 106 -9.71 5.80 -15.31
C GLU A 106 -9.16 6.26 -13.97
N LEU A 107 -8.63 5.33 -13.18
CA LEU A 107 -7.99 5.64 -11.91
C LEU A 107 -6.75 6.52 -12.12
N TRP A 108 -5.93 6.21 -13.13
CA TRP A 108 -4.76 7.03 -13.48
C TRP A 108 -5.17 8.48 -13.81
N LYS A 109 -6.19 8.65 -14.65
CA LYS A 109 -6.72 9.98 -15.00
C LYS A 109 -7.24 10.70 -13.76
N HIS A 110 -8.00 10.01 -12.91
CA HIS A 110 -8.55 10.57 -11.66
C HIS A 110 -7.45 11.02 -10.69
N MET A 111 -6.41 10.19 -10.49
CA MET A 111 -5.31 10.54 -9.58
C MET A 111 -4.43 11.66 -10.14
N THR A 112 -4.22 11.67 -11.47
CA THR A 112 -3.45 12.72 -12.15
C THR A 112 -4.19 14.07 -12.12
N SER A 113 -5.51 14.06 -12.29
CA SER A 113 -6.31 15.29 -12.20
C SER A 113 -6.42 15.82 -10.76
N SER A 114 -6.42 14.93 -9.77
CA SER A 114 -6.43 15.32 -8.35
C SER A 114 -5.08 15.90 -7.89
N ARG A 115 -3.95 15.38 -8.39
CA ARG A 115 -2.60 15.81 -7.99
C ARG A 115 -1.68 15.87 -9.21
N GLU A 116 -1.30 17.07 -9.63
CA GLU A 116 -0.43 17.29 -10.80
C GLU A 116 0.92 16.54 -10.71
N ASN A 117 1.49 16.46 -9.51
CA ASN A 117 2.77 15.77 -9.28
C ASN A 117 2.64 14.24 -9.17
N PHE A 118 1.44 13.68 -9.23
CA PHE A 118 1.19 12.25 -9.03
C PHE A 118 2.01 11.36 -9.99
N PRO A 119 2.09 11.62 -11.31
CA PRO A 119 2.85 10.77 -12.21
C PRO A 119 4.34 10.67 -11.85
N ILE A 120 4.93 11.78 -11.40
CA ILE A 120 6.34 11.85 -10.99
C ILE A 120 6.53 11.07 -9.68
N LEU A 121 5.66 11.31 -8.69
CA LEU A 121 5.69 10.63 -7.39
C LEU A 121 5.48 9.13 -7.53
N PHE A 122 4.52 8.71 -8.36
CA PHE A 122 4.24 7.31 -8.62
C PHE A 122 5.42 6.63 -9.32
N LYS A 123 6.07 7.28 -10.29
CA LYS A 123 7.26 6.73 -10.95
C LYS A 123 8.41 6.51 -9.96
N ALA A 124 8.63 7.46 -9.05
CA ALA A 124 9.63 7.30 -7.99
C ALA A 124 9.23 6.18 -7.01
N PHE A 125 7.98 6.15 -6.58
CA PHE A 125 7.43 5.14 -5.67
C PHE A 125 7.57 3.72 -6.23
N SER A 126 7.09 3.51 -7.46
CA SER A 126 7.14 2.21 -8.15
C SER A 126 8.58 1.72 -8.36
N HIS A 127 9.51 2.60 -8.73
CA HIS A 127 10.92 2.26 -8.89
C HIS A 127 11.59 1.88 -7.55
N LEU A 128 11.23 2.53 -6.44
CA LEU A 128 11.73 2.14 -5.13
C LEU A 128 11.14 0.80 -4.67
N ARG A 129 9.82 0.61 -4.86
CA ARG A 129 9.14 -0.65 -4.53
C ARG A 129 9.64 -1.84 -5.35
N SER A 130 9.97 -1.66 -6.63
CA SER A 130 10.56 -2.74 -7.45
C SER A 130 11.94 -3.18 -6.95
N LYS A 131 12.64 -2.32 -6.22
CA LYS A 131 13.89 -2.65 -5.51
C LYS A 131 13.66 -3.17 -4.10
N ASN A 132 12.41 -3.48 -3.73
CA ASN A 132 12.04 -3.92 -2.38
C ASN A 132 12.29 -2.85 -1.30
N TRP A 133 12.29 -1.56 -1.66
CA TRP A 133 12.37 -0.49 -0.67
C TRP A 133 10.99 -0.18 -0.09
N VAL A 134 10.93 0.03 1.22
CA VAL A 134 9.74 0.57 1.89
C VAL A 134 9.69 2.08 1.65
N VAL A 135 8.60 2.54 1.04
CA VAL A 135 8.35 3.97 0.79
C VAL A 135 7.23 4.44 1.70
N ARG A 136 7.48 5.49 2.47
CA ARG A 136 6.52 6.10 3.40
C ARG A 136 6.52 7.62 3.21
N SER A 137 5.41 8.26 3.58
CA SER A 137 5.32 9.72 3.60
C SER A 137 6.41 10.32 4.49
N GLY A 138 7.17 11.26 3.94
CA GLY A 138 8.23 11.98 4.64
C GLY A 138 7.74 13.13 5.53
N SER A 139 6.42 13.31 5.68
CA SER A 139 5.82 14.37 6.50
C SER A 139 6.36 14.42 7.94
N GLN A 140 6.74 13.28 8.52
CA GLN A 140 7.38 13.19 9.85
C GLN A 140 8.78 13.81 9.91
N TYR A 141 9.40 14.02 8.75
CA TYR A 141 10.73 14.60 8.57
C TYR A 141 10.68 15.99 7.91
N GLY A 142 9.49 16.58 7.75
CA GLY A 142 9.31 17.93 7.21
C GLY A 142 9.45 18.03 5.68
N VAL A 143 9.28 16.92 4.96
CA VAL A 143 9.31 16.85 3.49
C VAL A 143 8.00 16.33 2.89
#